data_AF-A0A7Z1N8B3-F1
#
_entry.id   AF-A0A7Z1N8B3-F1
#
_cell.length_a   1.000
_cell.length_b   1.000
_cell.length_c   1.000
_cell.angle_alpha   90.00
_cell.angle_beta   90.00
_cell.angle_gamma   90.00
#
_symmetry.space_group_name_H-M   'P 1'
#
loop_
_entity.id
_entity.type
_entity.pdbx_description
1 polymer ?
#
loop_
_entity_poly.entity_id
_entity_poly.type
_entity_poly.pdbx_seq_one_letter_code
_entity_poly.pdbx_strand_id
1 'polypeptide(L)'
;MTTPRVEPPRPHHAVHYVNRVGWLRAAVLGANDGIVSTASLMTGIAASGATGESILLSGIAALVAGAMSMAAGEYVSVSAQSDTERADLAKEKKALATQPHAEWEELRDIYVERGLDRDLAGQVATQ
;
A
#
# COMPACT_ATOMS: atom_id res chain seq x y z
N MET A 1 0.65 -17.94 51.24
CA MET A 1 -0.11 -17.18 50.22
C MET A 1 0.74 -16.02 49.76
N THR A 2 1.41 -16.17 48.62
CA THR A 2 2.20 -15.13 47.97
C THR A 2 1.60 -14.94 46.58
N THR A 3 1.10 -13.74 46.29
CA THR A 3 0.52 -13.40 44.98
C THR A 3 1.64 -13.31 43.94
N PRO A 4 1.46 -13.87 42.72
CA PRO A 4 2.45 -13.74 41.67
C PRO A 4 2.42 -12.30 41.14
N ARG A 5 3.61 -11.69 41.04
CA ARG A 5 3.80 -10.36 40.47
C ARG A 5 3.68 -10.47 38.94
N VAL A 6 2.66 -9.85 38.36
CA VAL A 6 2.53 -9.71 36.90
C VAL A 6 3.52 -8.64 36.44
N GLU A 7 4.54 -9.01 35.69
CA GLU A 7 5.44 -8.05 35.06
C GLU A 7 4.71 -7.28 33.94
N PRO A 8 4.96 -5.97 33.78
CA PRO A 8 4.38 -5.22 32.68
C PRO A 8 4.89 -5.75 31.34
N PRO A 9 4.06 -5.79 30.29
CA PRO A 9 4.46 -6.25 28.98
C PRO A 9 5.60 -5.37 28.46
N ARG A 10 6.72 -6.00 28.08
CA ARG A 10 7.82 -5.27 27.44
C ARG A 10 7.33 -4.75 26.09
N PRO A 11 7.68 -3.52 25.68
CA PRO A 11 7.31 -3.01 24.37
C PRO A 11 7.96 -3.89 23.30
N HIS A 12 7.17 -4.76 22.69
CA HIS A 12 7.55 -5.43 21.46
C HIS A 12 7.57 -4.36 20.37
N HIS A 13 8.76 -3.87 20.02
CA HIS A 13 8.96 -3.16 18.76
C HIS A 13 8.74 -4.18 17.63
N ALA A 14 7.48 -4.40 17.26
CA ALA A 14 7.16 -5.08 16.02
C ALA A 14 7.71 -4.19 14.89
N VAL A 15 8.80 -4.63 14.27
CA VAL A 15 9.32 -3.96 13.08
C VAL A 15 8.23 -4.06 12.02
N HIS A 16 7.51 -2.97 11.77
CA HIS A 16 6.43 -2.96 10.78
C HIS A 16 7.05 -2.99 9.38
N TYR A 17 7.15 -4.19 8.79
CA TYR A 17 7.72 -4.41 7.45
C TYR A 17 6.80 -3.96 6.32
N VAL A 18 5.51 -3.72 6.59
CA VAL A 18 4.47 -3.43 5.58
C VAL A 18 4.86 -2.28 4.65
N ASN A 19 5.40 -1.17 5.17
CA ASN A 19 5.84 -0.05 4.32
C ASN A 19 7.09 -0.35 3.48
N ARG A 20 7.96 -1.27 3.94
CA ARG A 20 9.15 -1.66 3.16
C ARG A 20 8.77 -2.55 1.97
N VAL A 21 7.70 -3.33 2.09
CA VAL A 21 7.21 -4.21 1.02
C VAL A 21 6.71 -3.39 -0.17
N GLY A 22 6.00 -2.29 0.07
CA GLY A 22 5.50 -1.41 -1.00
C GLY A 22 6.62 -0.78 -1.84
N TRP A 23 7.58 -0.14 -1.18
CA TRP A 23 8.75 0.44 -1.86
C TRP A 23 9.60 -0.61 -2.58
N LEU A 24 9.82 -1.78 -1.96
CA LEU A 24 10.60 -2.85 -2.58
C LEU A 24 9.92 -3.38 -3.85
N ARG A 25 8.60 -3.56 -3.80
CA ARG A 25 7.79 -3.97 -4.97
C ARG A 25 7.94 -2.96 -6.10
N ALA A 26 7.75 -1.67 -5.81
CA ALA A 26 7.89 -0.61 -6.80
C ALA A 26 9.30 -0.56 -7.40
N ALA A 27 10.34 -0.71 -6.56
CA ALA A 27 11.74 -0.72 -7.01
C ALA A 27 12.06 -1.93 -7.90
N VAL A 28 11.61 -3.13 -7.54
CA VAL A 28 11.86 -4.37 -8.31
C VAL A 28 11.14 -4.32 -9.66
N LEU A 29 9.85 -3.95 -9.67
CA LEU A 29 9.10 -3.81 -10.92
C LEU A 29 9.71 -2.72 -11.80
N GLY A 30 10.06 -1.57 -11.23
CA GLY A 30 10.68 -0.48 -11.97
C GLY A 30 12.05 -0.84 -12.55
N ALA A 31 12.88 -1.59 -11.81
CA ALA A 31 14.16 -2.07 -12.32
C ALA A 31 13.97 -3.07 -13.47
N ASN A 32 13.05 -4.02 -13.32
CA ASN A 32 12.76 -5.01 -14.34
C ASN A 32 12.23 -4.36 -15.63
N ASP A 33 11.22 -3.50 -15.50
CA ASP A 33 10.62 -2.80 -16.63
C ASP A 33 11.63 -1.84 -17.27
N GLY A 34 12.43 -1.15 -16.47
CA GLY A 34 13.47 -0.23 -16.94
C GLY A 34 14.54 -0.94 -17.79
N ILE A 35 15.03 -2.10 -17.35
CA ILE A 35 16.02 -2.89 -18.11
C ILE A 35 15.41 -3.38 -19.42
N VAL A 36 14.25 -4.05 -19.36
CA VAL A 36 13.64 -4.67 -20.55
C VAL A 36 13.23 -3.63 -21.57
N SER A 37 12.56 -2.55 -21.13
CA SER A 37 12.10 -1.49 -22.04
C SER A 37 13.26 -0.72 -22.67
N THR A 38 14.27 -0.34 -21.89
CA THR A 38 15.43 0.41 -22.40
C THR A 38 16.26 -0.47 -23.33
N ALA A 39 16.51 -1.73 -23.00
CA ALA A 39 17.26 -2.64 -23.87
C ALA A 39 16.53 -2.89 -25.20
N SER A 40 15.20 -3.09 -25.15
CA SER A 40 14.37 -3.29 -26.35
C SER A 40 14.37 -2.04 -27.23
N LEU A 41 14.21 -0.86 -26.64
CA LEU A 41 14.27 0.41 -27.35
C LEU A 41 15.65 0.63 -27.99
N MET A 42 16.73 0.44 -27.24
CA MET A 42 18.09 0.64 -27.74
C MET A 42 18.44 -0.35 -28.84
N THR A 43 17.96 -1.59 -28.77
CA THR A 43 18.13 -2.57 -29.84
C THR A 43 17.50 -2.09 -31.14
N GLY A 44 16.28 -1.54 -31.09
CA GLY A 44 15.61 -0.96 -32.25
C GLY A 44 16.34 0.27 -32.81
N ILE A 45 16.79 1.18 -31.95
CA ILE A 45 17.54 2.38 -32.38
C ILE A 45 18.87 1.97 -33.02
N ALA A 46 19.61 1.04 -32.42
CA ALA A 46 20.86 0.53 -32.99
C ALA A 46 20.64 -0.14 -34.36
N ALA A 47 19.57 -0.94 -34.49
CA ALA A 47 19.24 -1.59 -35.75
C ALA A 47 18.84 -0.61 -36.88
N SER A 48 18.43 0.62 -36.55
CA SER A 48 18.09 1.64 -37.54
C SER A 48 19.30 2.25 -38.26
N GLY A 49 20.52 1.93 -37.83
CA GLY A 49 21.76 2.55 -38.34
C GLY A 49 22.07 3.91 -37.71
N ALA A 50 21.43 4.22 -36.57
CA ALA A 50 21.70 5.44 -35.82
C ALA A 50 23.18 5.54 -35.40
N THR A 51 23.71 6.78 -35.33
CA THR A 51 25.08 7.01 -34.87
C THR A 51 25.22 6.71 -33.38
N GLY A 52 26.45 6.45 -32.92
CA GLY A 52 26.73 6.21 -31.50
C GLY A 52 26.30 7.36 -30.60
N GLU A 53 26.43 8.61 -31.07
CA GLU A 53 25.96 9.80 -30.35
C GLU A 53 24.43 9.81 -30.19
N SER A 54 23.69 9.49 -31.25
CA SER A 54 22.23 9.38 -31.19
C SER A 54 21.77 8.24 -30.28
N ILE A 55 22.47 7.10 -30.27
CA ILE A 55 22.19 5.98 -29.36
C ILE A 55 22.40 6.42 -27.91
N LEU A 56 23.53 7.08 -27.60
CA LEU A 56 23.85 7.52 -26.24
C LEU A 56 22.82 8.53 -25.72
N LEU A 57 22.50 9.55 -26.54
CA LEU A 57 21.51 10.57 -26.19
C LEU A 57 20.13 9.96 -25.96
N SER A 58 19.70 9.05 -26.85
CA SER A 58 18.39 8.38 -26.72
C SER A 58 18.33 7.48 -25.49
N GLY A 59 19.42 6.77 -25.17
CA GLY A 59 19.50 5.92 -23.99
C GLY A 59 19.39 6.71 -22.68
N ILE A 60 20.13 7.81 -22.56
CA ILE A 60 20.04 8.68 -21.38
C ILE A 60 18.64 9.29 -21.27
N ALA A 61 18.08 9.79 -22.38
CA ALA A 61 16.74 10.35 -22.38
C ALA A 61 15.68 9.32 -21.97
N ALA A 62 15.76 8.09 -22.49
CA ALA A 62 14.84 7.00 -22.16
C ALA A 62 14.94 6.59 -20.68
N LEU A 63 16.15 6.50 -20.13
CA LEU A 63 16.37 6.18 -18.71
C LEU A 63 15.78 7.25 -17.80
N VAL A 64 16.03 8.53 -18.08
CA VAL A 64 15.51 9.65 -17.27
C VAL A 64 14.00 9.71 -17.37
N ALA A 65 13.44 9.65 -18.58
CA ALA A 65 12.00 9.69 -18.79
C ALA A 65 11.29 8.50 -18.13
N GLY A 66 11.84 7.29 -18.27
CA GLY A 66 11.30 6.07 -17.66
C GLY A 66 11.32 6.14 -16.13
N ALA A 67 12.46 6.53 -15.54
CA ALA A 67 12.59 6.66 -14.09
C ALA A 67 11.63 7.72 -13.51
N MET A 68 11.52 8.89 -14.15
CA MET A 68 10.58 9.93 -13.72
C MET A 68 9.13 9.48 -13.84
N SER A 69 8.76 8.81 -14.95
CA SER A 69 7.41 8.31 -15.16
C SER A 69 7.01 7.27 -14.10
N MET A 70 7.90 6.32 -13.78
CA MET A 70 7.65 5.32 -12.74
C MET A 70 7.55 5.95 -11.35
N ALA A 71 8.44 6.88 -11.02
CA ALA A 71 8.40 7.58 -9.73
C ALA A 71 7.12 8.40 -9.56
N ALA A 72 6.72 9.14 -10.60
CA ALA A 72 5.48 9.90 -10.59
C ALA A 72 4.24 8.99 -10.49
N GLY A 73 4.23 7.87 -11.23
CA GLY A 73 3.15 6.89 -11.21
C GLY A 73 2.95 6.28 -9.82
N GLU A 74 4.03 5.84 -9.16
CA GLU A 74 3.95 5.28 -7.81
C GLU A 74 3.53 6.34 -6.78
N TYR A 75 4.06 7.57 -6.89
CA TYR A 75 3.63 8.68 -6.01
C TYR A 75 2.13 8.93 -6.11
N VAL A 76 1.60 9.08 -7.34
CA VAL A 76 0.16 9.31 -7.57
C VAL A 76 -0.68 8.14 -7.07
N SER A 77 -0.21 6.90 -7.29
CA SER A 77 -0.90 5.70 -6.81
C SER A 77 -1.01 5.68 -5.28
N VAL A 78 0.09 5.90 -4.58
CA VAL A 78 0.11 5.91 -3.10
C VAL A 78 -0.70 7.08 -2.55
N SER A 79 -0.63 8.26 -3.18
CA SER A 79 -1.44 9.41 -2.74
C SER A 79 -2.94 9.14 -2.92
N ALA A 80 -3.34 8.55 -4.05
CA ALA A 80 -4.74 8.22 -4.31
C ALA A 80 -5.29 7.18 -3.32
N GLN A 81 -4.48 6.18 -2.95
CA GLN A 81 -4.84 5.22 -1.92
C GLN A 81 -5.03 5.91 -0.55
N SER A 82 -4.06 6.74 -0.14
CA SER A 82 -4.16 7.50 1.12
C SER A 82 -5.39 8.42 1.15
N ASP A 83 -5.73 9.06 0.03
CA ASP A 83 -6.89 9.94 -0.04
C ASP A 83 -8.20 9.16 0.01
N THR A 84 -8.25 7.97 -0.61
CA THR A 84 -9.38 7.04 -0.51
C THR A 84 -9.59 6.59 0.94
N GLU A 85 -8.52 6.14 1.61
CA GLU A 85 -8.57 5.73 3.02
C GLU A 85 -9.06 6.86 3.93
N ARG A 86 -8.59 8.09 3.72
CA ARG A 86 -9.06 9.27 4.46
C ARG A 86 -10.53 9.57 4.21
N ALA A 87 -10.97 9.46 2.97
CA ALA A 87 -12.37 9.68 2.62
C ALA A 87 -13.28 8.65 3.27
N ASP A 88 -12.86 7.39 3.30
CA ASP A 88 -13.63 6.31 3.91
C ASP A 88 -13.66 6.45 5.44
N LEU A 89 -12.53 6.78 6.09
CA LEU A 89 -12.52 7.11 7.52
C LEU A 89 -13.44 8.29 7.86
N ALA A 90 -13.53 9.30 7.00
CA ALA A 90 -14.43 10.43 7.21
C ALA A 90 -15.90 10.03 7.09
N LYS A 91 -16.24 9.15 6.14
CA LYS A 91 -17.60 8.59 6.00
C LYS A 91 -17.95 7.76 7.23
N GLU A 92 -17.06 6.86 7.65
CA GLU A 92 -17.24 5.99 8.82
C GLU A 92 -17.48 6.81 10.08
N LYS A 93 -16.64 7.83 10.33
CA LYS A 93 -16.79 8.72 11.48
C LYS A 93 -18.13 9.46 11.46
N LYS A 94 -18.63 9.85 10.28
CA LYS A 94 -19.95 10.46 10.14
C LYS A 94 -21.05 9.43 10.39
N ALA A 95 -20.91 8.21 9.90
CA ALA A 95 -21.87 7.14 10.07
C ALA A 95 -22.00 6.76 11.56
N LEU A 96 -20.90 6.56 12.27
CA LEU A 96 -20.83 6.38 13.73
C LEU A 96 -21.55 7.50 14.50
N ALA A 97 -21.44 8.75 14.06
CA ALA A 97 -22.09 9.89 14.73
C ALA A 97 -23.59 10.04 14.40
N THR A 98 -24.02 9.59 13.22
CA THR A 98 -25.38 9.87 12.69
C THR A 98 -26.30 8.66 12.67
N GLN A 99 -25.75 7.44 12.66
CA GLN A 99 -26.48 6.18 12.52
C GLN A 99 -25.99 5.09 13.51
N PRO A 100 -25.83 5.39 14.81
CA PRO A 100 -25.17 4.49 15.76
C PRO A 100 -25.80 3.10 15.89
N HIS A 101 -27.13 2.97 15.69
CA HIS A 101 -27.79 1.67 15.71
C HIS A 101 -27.40 0.81 14.49
N ALA A 102 -27.33 1.41 13.30
CA ALA A 102 -26.93 0.70 12.08
C ALA A 102 -25.48 0.23 12.17
N GLU A 103 -24.58 1.09 12.66
CA GLU A 103 -23.17 0.74 12.86
C GLU A 103 -22.97 -0.37 13.91
N TRP A 104 -23.79 -0.38 14.96
CA TRP A 104 -23.79 -1.48 15.94
C TRP A 104 -24.23 -2.80 15.30
N GLU A 105 -25.25 -2.78 14.44
CA GLU A 105 -25.70 -3.97 13.71
C GLU A 105 -24.63 -4.46 12.74
N GLU A 106 -23.99 -3.56 12.00
CA GLU A 106 -22.87 -3.86 11.11
C GLU A 106 -21.69 -4.49 11.87
N LEU A 107 -21.26 -3.87 12.97
CA LEU A 107 -20.16 -4.38 13.78
C LEU A 107 -20.46 -5.75 14.40
N ARG A 108 -21.70 -5.96 14.89
CA ARG A 108 -22.15 -7.28 15.37
C ARG A 108 -22.05 -8.31 14.24
N ASP A 109 -22.55 -7.99 13.06
CA ASP A 109 -22.57 -8.93 11.94
C ASP A 109 -21.14 -9.25 11.45
N ILE A 110 -20.21 -8.28 11.47
CA ILE A 110 -18.77 -8.51 11.24
C ILE A 110 -18.19 -9.53 12.24
N TYR A 111 -18.53 -9.41 13.53
CA TYR A 111 -18.06 -10.35 14.54
C TYR A 111 -18.66 -11.74 14.37
N VAL A 112 -19.93 -11.84 13.97
CA VAL A 112 -20.57 -13.11 13.62
C VAL A 112 -19.87 -13.78 12.44
N GLU A 113 -19.54 -13.03 11.39
CA GLU A 113 -18.80 -13.54 10.24
C GLU A 113 -17.40 -14.06 10.63
N ARG A 114 -16.76 -13.40 11.60
CA ARG A 114 -15.48 -13.85 12.19
C ARG A 114 -15.62 -15.04 13.14
N GLY A 115 -16.83 -15.54 13.37
CA GLY A 115 -17.11 -16.78 14.10
C GLY A 115 -17.61 -16.60 15.54
N LEU A 116 -17.98 -15.39 15.97
CA LEU A 116 -18.62 -15.20 17.27
C LEU A 116 -20.10 -15.63 17.21
N ASP A 117 -20.60 -16.17 18.32
CA ASP A 117 -22.04 -16.34 18.51
C ASP A 117 -22.77 -14.97 18.46
N ARG A 118 -23.98 -14.92 17.92
CA ARG A 118 -24.73 -13.67 17.70
C ARG A 118 -24.96 -12.88 18.99
N ASP A 119 -25.26 -13.55 20.10
CA ASP A 119 -25.49 -12.86 21.36
C ASP A 119 -24.19 -12.29 21.93
N LEU A 120 -23.09 -13.03 21.80
CA LEU A 120 -21.76 -12.57 22.21
C LEU A 120 -21.27 -11.41 21.33
N ALA A 121 -21.46 -11.49 20.02
CA ALA A 121 -21.11 -10.43 19.06
C ALA A 121 -21.84 -9.12 19.38
N GLY A 122 -23.12 -9.18 19.77
CA GLY A 122 -23.87 -8.00 20.18
C GLY A 122 -23.35 -7.37 21.47
N GLN A 123 -22.93 -8.19 22.44
CA GLN A 123 -22.31 -7.71 23.67
C GLN A 123 -20.95 -7.05 23.40
N VAL A 124 -20.15 -7.60 22.49
CA VAL A 124 -18.85 -7.03 22.10
C VAL A 124 -19.02 -5.72 21.34
N ALA A 125 -20.01 -5.62 20.44
CA ALA A 125 -20.29 -4.40 19.69
C ALA A 125 -20.76 -3.21 20.56
N THR A 126 -21.08 -3.45 21.83
CA THR A 126 -21.55 -2.42 22.78
C THR A 126 -20.44 -1.87 23.69
N GLN A 127 -19.31 -2.58 23.81
CA GLN A 127 -18.18 -2.22 24.69
C GLN A 127 -17.19 -1.29 24.01
#